data_AF-A0A328YNX4-F1
#
_entry.id   AF-A0A328YNX4-F1
#
_cell.length_a   1.000
_cell.length_b   1.000
_cell.length_c   1.000
_cell.angle_alpha   90.00
_cell.angle_beta   90.00
_cell.angle_gamma   90.00
#
_symmetry.space_group_name_H-M   'P 1'
#
loop_
_entity.id
_entity.type
_entity.pdbx_description
1 polymer ?
#
loop_
_entity_poly.entity_id
_entity_poly.type
_entity_poly.pdbx_seq_one_letter_code
_entity_poly.pdbx_strand_id
1 'polypeptide(L)'
;MKEIQYLDLILNGIFKNERFLKNYIIRKQKEAENKYFVSEAEFFQKCNETIALLENRFDFKFLEKRREMYDSIELLKKNNKPFEKELDVVNSFTLERININLSDITKGKNKADLWYSQIKSLKNSLVEIIIKNFITSTKIKDLDINKYLKFVFTKKSISRESKKNAVKQLMAEINEEKTISNYRIWIDYVFNKQNYWKELKQEDKNSFKELRKKSFNEMNDLYKNFIICSPKTTVDIVNEFEEAIIDRLIKEPFQKTTLELINGQLPKEIFKLAIVIGKIDFIKKINQQKAVKSHINNIKSKELTINEIALKCVLEGIKLDRKKAKEELKDTIHNSSDKLYNKYIYWSVKAERIGDPGSHAKLRNKIKLYERVIQFLPEHKKSYAESELTTLESYLSKY
;
A
#
# COMPACT_ATOMS: atom_id res chain seq x y z
N MET A 1 27.10 9.84 -18.91
CA MET A 1 26.06 9.99 -17.87
C MET A 1 26.66 9.61 -16.53
N LYS A 2 26.40 10.36 -15.44
CA LYS A 2 26.84 9.96 -14.10
C LYS A 2 25.95 8.80 -13.64
N GLU A 3 26.54 7.63 -13.42
CA GLU A 3 25.86 6.44 -12.92
C GLU A 3 25.66 6.57 -11.39
N ILE A 4 24.49 6.15 -10.90
CA ILE A 4 24.20 6.17 -9.47
C ILE A 4 25.06 5.11 -8.78
N GLN A 5 25.91 5.53 -7.85
CA GLN A 5 26.70 4.62 -7.01
C GLN A 5 25.83 4.09 -5.85
N TYR A 6 25.07 3.03 -6.10
CA TYR A 6 24.11 2.47 -5.14
C TYR A 6 24.76 2.01 -3.81
N LEU A 7 26.00 1.50 -3.86
CA LEU A 7 26.74 1.16 -2.64
C LEU A 7 26.97 2.39 -1.76
N ASP A 8 27.49 3.49 -2.33
CA ASP A 8 27.71 4.73 -1.60
C ASP A 8 26.39 5.32 -1.08
N LEU A 9 25.31 5.23 -1.86
CA LEU A 9 23.98 5.66 -1.45
C LEU A 9 23.51 4.90 -0.20
N ILE A 10 23.64 3.57 -0.21
CA ILE A 10 23.26 2.67 0.88
C ILE A 10 24.09 2.93 2.13
N LEU A 11 25.41 3.01 1.99
CA LEU A 11 26.31 3.25 3.12
C LEU A 11 26.07 4.64 3.73
N ASN A 12 25.82 5.68 2.92
CA ASN A 12 25.43 7.00 3.44
C ASN A 12 24.07 6.97 4.16
N GLY A 13 23.13 6.13 3.71
CA GLY A 13 21.88 5.89 4.43
C GLY A 13 22.14 5.35 5.82
N ILE A 14 22.91 4.27 5.91
CA ILE A 14 23.24 3.57 7.17
C ILE A 14 24.02 4.48 8.12
N PHE A 15 25.13 5.06 7.68
CA PHE A 15 26.05 5.74 8.60
C PHE A 15 25.73 7.21 8.88
N LYS A 16 25.05 7.90 7.95
CA LYS A 16 24.79 9.35 8.10
C LYS A 16 23.31 9.67 8.35
N ASN A 17 22.40 8.76 8.01
CA ASN A 17 20.96 9.02 8.02
C ASN A 17 20.16 7.94 8.73
N GLU A 18 20.76 7.15 9.62
CA GLU A 18 20.13 5.98 10.26
C GLU A 18 18.73 6.30 10.83
N ARG A 19 18.61 7.39 11.60
CA ARG A 19 17.33 7.82 12.21
C ARG A 19 16.25 8.17 11.20
N PHE A 20 16.62 8.57 9.99
CA PHE A 20 15.71 9.03 8.94
C PHE A 20 15.86 8.21 7.66
N LEU A 21 16.27 6.94 7.79
CA LEU A 21 16.70 6.09 6.66
C LEU A 21 15.62 5.99 5.57
N LYS A 22 14.36 5.80 5.96
CA LYS A 22 13.23 5.71 5.01
C LYS A 22 13.06 6.99 4.19
N ASN A 23 13.04 8.14 4.87
CA ASN A 23 12.89 9.44 4.21
C ASN A 23 14.10 9.75 3.31
N TYR A 24 15.30 9.37 3.75
CA TYR A 24 16.51 9.47 2.94
C TYR A 24 16.40 8.67 1.64
N ILE A 25 15.98 7.40 1.73
CA ILE A 25 15.81 6.52 0.56
C ILE A 25 14.76 7.08 -0.39
N ILE A 26 13.59 7.49 0.11
CA ILE A 26 12.52 8.09 -0.71
C ILE A 26 13.02 9.34 -1.43
N ARG A 27 13.75 10.22 -0.73
CA ARG A 27 14.35 11.40 -1.36
C ARG A 27 15.33 11.03 -2.47
N LYS A 28 16.14 10.00 -2.26
CA LYS A 28 17.11 9.52 -3.26
C LYS A 28 16.45 8.84 -4.45
N GLN A 29 15.36 8.12 -4.23
CA GLN A 29 14.52 7.56 -5.29
C GLN A 29 13.92 8.68 -6.16
N LYS A 30 13.32 9.71 -5.56
CA LYS A 30 12.81 10.88 -6.31
C LYS A 30 13.93 11.65 -7.04
N GLU A 31 15.11 11.75 -6.45
CA GLU A 31 16.28 12.35 -7.10
C GLU A 31 16.73 11.52 -8.31
N ALA A 32 16.70 10.18 -8.19
CA ALA A 32 17.02 9.26 -9.27
C ALA A 32 16.06 9.40 -10.46
N GLU A 33 14.76 9.47 -10.17
CA GLU A 33 13.73 9.72 -11.20
C GLU A 33 13.93 11.05 -11.91
N ASN A 34 14.07 12.14 -11.16
CA ASN A 34 14.10 13.48 -11.73
C ASN A 34 15.40 13.80 -12.47
N LYS A 35 16.55 13.31 -12.00
CA LYS A 35 17.86 13.69 -12.55
C LYS A 35 18.46 12.63 -13.49
N TYR A 36 18.09 11.37 -13.30
CA TYR A 36 18.71 10.24 -14.01
C TYR A 36 17.68 9.38 -14.77
N PHE A 37 16.39 9.74 -14.74
CA PHE A 37 15.30 9.03 -15.43
C PHE A 37 15.19 7.55 -15.04
N VAL A 38 15.67 7.19 -13.85
CA VAL A 38 15.58 5.84 -13.31
C VAL A 38 14.19 5.64 -12.72
N SER A 39 13.45 4.63 -13.17
CA SER A 39 12.12 4.34 -12.65
C SER A 39 12.15 3.88 -11.18
N GLU A 40 11.05 4.04 -10.44
CA GLU A 40 10.91 3.52 -9.08
C GLU A 40 11.29 2.03 -8.97
N ALA A 41 10.77 1.21 -9.88
CA ALA A 41 11.03 -0.23 -9.91
C ALA A 41 12.52 -0.54 -10.11
N GLU A 42 13.15 0.13 -11.08
CA GLU A 42 14.58 -0.02 -11.37
C GLU A 42 15.44 0.44 -10.18
N PHE A 43 15.08 1.56 -9.54
CA PHE A 43 15.79 2.07 -8.37
C PHE A 43 15.80 1.06 -7.22
N PHE A 44 14.64 0.52 -6.86
CA PHE A 44 14.53 -0.46 -5.78
C PHE A 44 15.15 -1.81 -6.16
N GLN A 45 15.08 -2.22 -7.43
CA GLN A 45 15.78 -3.40 -7.91
C GLN A 45 17.30 -3.25 -7.69
N LYS A 46 17.90 -2.14 -8.11
CA LYS A 46 19.34 -1.88 -7.95
C LYS A 46 19.77 -1.79 -6.48
N CYS A 47 18.92 -1.25 -5.62
CA CYS A 47 19.15 -1.27 -4.17
C CYS A 47 19.15 -2.70 -3.63
N ASN A 48 18.18 -3.53 -4.02
CA ASN A 48 18.10 -4.93 -3.61
C ASN A 48 19.27 -5.76 -4.16
N GLU A 49 19.70 -5.55 -5.40
CA GLU A 49 20.89 -6.18 -5.98
C GLU A 49 22.14 -5.83 -5.15
N THR A 50 22.30 -4.56 -4.79
CA THR A 50 23.44 -4.10 -3.97
C THR A 50 23.39 -4.70 -2.55
N ILE A 51 22.21 -4.76 -1.93
CA ILE A 51 22.03 -5.40 -0.63
C ILE A 51 22.31 -6.90 -0.71
N ALA A 52 21.83 -7.59 -1.75
CA ALA A 52 22.08 -9.01 -1.95
C ALA A 52 23.59 -9.30 -2.08
N LEU A 53 24.34 -8.43 -2.78
CA LEU A 53 25.80 -8.53 -2.83
C LEU A 53 26.43 -8.41 -1.42
N LEU A 54 25.95 -7.50 -0.58
CA LEU A 54 26.43 -7.36 0.80
C LEU A 54 26.01 -8.57 1.66
N GLU A 55 24.76 -9.02 1.57
CA GLU A 55 24.26 -10.22 2.26
C GLU A 55 25.08 -11.47 1.89
N ASN A 56 25.45 -11.63 0.62
CA ASN A 56 26.31 -12.72 0.19
C ASN A 56 27.69 -12.64 0.87
N ARG A 57 28.27 -11.45 1.04
CA ARG A 57 29.53 -11.28 1.78
C ARG A 57 29.40 -11.66 3.26
N PHE A 58 28.27 -11.32 3.88
CA PHE A 58 27.97 -11.77 5.25
C PHE A 58 27.80 -13.28 5.34
N ASP A 59 27.09 -13.89 4.39
CA ASP A 59 26.92 -15.34 4.31
C ASP A 59 28.28 -16.04 4.16
N PHE A 60 29.15 -15.58 3.25
CA PHE A 60 30.51 -16.13 3.12
C PHE A 60 31.31 -16.04 4.42
N LYS A 61 31.33 -14.87 5.06
CA LYS A 61 32.06 -14.68 6.32
C LYS A 61 31.48 -15.50 7.47
N PHE A 62 30.16 -15.70 7.48
CA PHE A 62 29.50 -16.57 8.44
C PHE A 62 29.89 -18.04 8.24
N LEU A 63 29.89 -18.50 7.00
CA LEU A 63 30.29 -19.87 6.64
C LEU A 63 31.77 -20.12 6.97
N GLU A 64 32.65 -19.18 6.63
CA GLU A 64 34.07 -19.23 6.96
C GLU A 64 34.29 -19.38 8.47
N LYS A 65 33.71 -18.50 9.29
CA LYS A 65 33.80 -18.60 10.75
C LYS A 65 33.22 -19.90 11.30
N ARG A 66 32.09 -20.38 10.75
CA ARG A 66 31.51 -21.66 11.18
C ARG A 66 32.44 -22.84 10.86
N ARG A 67 33.11 -22.81 9.71
CA ARG A 67 34.11 -23.82 9.34
C ARG A 67 35.25 -23.84 10.33
N GLU A 68 35.85 -22.68 10.61
CA GLU A 68 36.94 -22.56 11.58
C GLU A 68 36.57 -23.14 12.97
N MET A 69 35.34 -22.90 13.42
CA MET A 69 34.86 -23.46 14.68
C MET A 69 34.68 -24.99 14.62
N TYR A 70 34.15 -25.54 13.52
CA TYR A 70 34.05 -27.00 13.36
C TYR A 70 35.41 -27.68 13.23
N ASP A 71 36.36 -27.06 12.53
CA ASP A 71 37.72 -27.58 12.40
C ASP A 71 38.40 -27.62 13.78
N SER A 72 38.16 -26.59 14.61
CA SER A 72 38.60 -26.59 16.02
C SER A 72 37.98 -27.75 16.82
N ILE A 73 36.68 -28.04 16.63
CA ILE A 73 36.01 -29.19 17.27
C ILE A 73 36.61 -30.52 16.78
N GLU A 74 36.91 -30.65 15.49
CA GLU A 74 37.54 -31.87 14.95
C GLU A 74 38.94 -32.09 15.53
N LEU A 75 39.71 -31.03 15.73
CA LEU A 75 41.00 -31.09 16.41
C LEU A 75 40.87 -31.52 17.87
N LEU A 76 39.88 -31.03 18.60
CA LEU A 76 39.60 -31.46 19.97
C LEU A 76 39.24 -32.95 20.03
N LYS A 77 38.39 -33.42 19.12
CA LYS A 77 38.02 -34.84 18.98
C LYS A 77 39.23 -35.73 18.72
N LYS A 78 40.09 -35.34 17.77
CA LYS A 78 41.32 -36.10 17.47
C LYS A 78 42.25 -36.21 18.67
N ASN A 79 42.22 -35.22 19.57
CA ASN A 79 43.04 -35.17 20.76
C ASN A 79 42.34 -35.73 22.02
N ASN A 80 41.17 -36.37 21.89
CA ASN A 80 40.33 -36.84 23.02
C ASN A 80 40.05 -35.77 24.09
N LYS A 81 39.93 -34.50 23.67
CA LYS A 81 39.57 -33.38 24.54
C LYS A 81 38.05 -33.15 24.52
N PRO A 82 37.44 -32.68 25.63
CA PRO A 82 36.04 -32.28 25.64
C PRO A 82 35.80 -31.15 24.63
N PHE A 83 34.62 -31.14 24.00
CA PHE A 83 34.28 -30.21 22.91
C PHE A 83 32.80 -29.74 22.95
N GLU A 84 32.05 -30.13 23.97
CA GLU A 84 30.62 -29.86 24.11
C GLU A 84 30.35 -28.35 24.18
N LYS A 85 31.20 -27.60 24.88
CA LYS A 85 31.09 -26.13 24.99
C LYS A 85 31.28 -25.45 23.65
N GLU A 86 32.27 -25.87 22.87
CA GLU A 86 32.55 -25.36 21.53
C GLU A 86 31.40 -25.69 20.58
N LEU A 87 30.83 -26.89 20.70
CA LEU A 87 29.66 -27.29 19.93
C LEU A 87 28.43 -26.41 20.25
N ASP A 88 28.20 -26.08 21.52
CA ASP A 88 27.13 -25.16 21.94
C ASP A 88 27.35 -23.73 21.42
N VAL A 89 28.60 -23.27 21.39
CA VAL A 89 28.97 -21.98 20.77
C VAL A 89 28.63 -21.98 19.28
N VAL A 90 28.98 -23.06 18.55
CA VAL A 90 28.65 -23.19 17.12
C VAL A 90 27.14 -23.21 16.90
N ASN A 91 26.41 -23.98 17.71
CA ASN A 91 24.96 -24.12 17.58
C ASN A 91 24.22 -22.80 17.87
N SER A 92 24.77 -21.95 18.73
CA SER A 92 24.21 -20.62 19.05
C SER A 92 24.76 -19.48 18.18
N PHE A 93 25.70 -19.76 17.27
CA PHE A 93 26.31 -18.76 16.40
C PHE A 93 25.35 -18.32 15.29
N THR A 94 25.13 -17.01 15.18
CA THR A 94 24.15 -16.42 14.25
C THR A 94 24.76 -15.28 13.44
N LEU A 95 24.15 -15.00 12.28
CA LEU A 95 24.53 -13.92 11.38
C LEU A 95 24.57 -12.54 12.05
N GLU A 96 23.76 -12.30 13.08
CA GLU A 96 23.70 -11.02 13.80
C GLU A 96 25.02 -10.65 14.51
N ARG A 97 25.89 -11.64 14.76
CA ARG A 97 27.22 -11.44 15.36
C ARG A 97 28.33 -11.17 14.33
N ILE A 98 28.00 -11.05 13.04
CA ILE A 98 28.96 -10.82 11.97
C ILE A 98 29.04 -9.33 11.64
N ASN A 99 30.26 -8.83 11.51
CA ASN A 99 30.61 -7.57 10.88
C ASN A 99 31.54 -7.79 9.68
N ILE A 100 31.55 -6.87 8.72
CA ILE A 100 32.52 -6.82 7.62
C ILE A 100 33.21 -5.46 7.62
N ASN A 101 34.52 -5.43 7.38
CA ASN A 101 35.26 -4.19 7.26
C ASN A 101 34.98 -3.60 5.86
N LEU A 102 34.52 -2.35 5.83
CA LEU A 102 34.20 -1.69 4.57
C LEU A 102 35.42 -1.27 3.75
N SER A 103 36.63 -1.29 4.33
CA SER A 103 37.85 -0.94 3.60
C SER A 103 38.02 -1.81 2.36
N ASP A 104 37.71 -3.09 2.52
CA ASP A 104 37.96 -4.13 1.51
C ASP A 104 36.95 -4.03 0.36
N ILE A 105 35.76 -3.52 0.65
CA ILE A 105 34.65 -3.40 -0.30
C ILE A 105 34.69 -2.04 -1.02
N THR A 106 35.10 -0.99 -0.30
CA THR A 106 35.07 0.39 -0.80
C THR A 106 36.42 0.88 -1.30
N LYS A 107 37.43 -0.02 -1.42
CA LYS A 107 38.81 0.31 -1.78
C LYS A 107 39.39 1.42 -0.88
N GLY A 108 39.16 1.30 0.42
CA GLY A 108 39.65 2.21 1.44
C GLY A 108 38.87 3.51 1.64
N LYS A 109 37.79 3.78 0.88
CA LYS A 109 36.98 4.99 1.06
C LYS A 109 36.24 5.03 2.40
N ASN A 110 35.85 3.88 2.93
CA ASN A 110 35.19 3.74 4.23
C ASN A 110 35.95 2.69 5.06
N LYS A 111 36.29 3.02 6.30
CA LYS A 111 37.03 2.14 7.22
C LYS A 111 36.17 1.63 8.38
N ALA A 112 34.87 1.94 8.39
CA ALA A 112 33.96 1.49 9.43
C ALA A 112 33.60 0.02 9.25
N ASP A 113 33.23 -0.61 10.36
CA ASP A 113 32.60 -1.93 10.36
C ASP A 113 31.12 -1.81 10.01
N LEU A 114 30.69 -2.63 9.07
CA LEU A 114 29.29 -2.82 8.73
C LEU A 114 28.78 -4.08 9.42
N TRP A 115 27.74 -3.93 10.23
CA TRP A 115 27.10 -5.04 10.94
C TRP A 115 25.94 -5.61 10.13
N TYR A 116 25.70 -6.92 10.24
CA TYR A 116 24.57 -7.57 9.56
C TYR A 116 23.22 -6.96 9.97
N SER A 117 23.08 -6.59 11.25
CA SER A 117 21.89 -5.92 11.80
C SER A 117 21.56 -4.60 11.10
N GLN A 118 22.57 -3.85 10.64
CA GLN A 118 22.37 -2.60 9.88
C GLN A 118 21.85 -2.89 8.47
N ILE A 119 22.37 -3.91 7.80
CA ILE A 119 21.85 -4.36 6.50
C ILE A 119 20.41 -4.88 6.63
N LYS A 120 20.12 -5.63 7.69
CA LYS A 120 18.77 -6.11 7.99
C LYS A 120 17.81 -4.94 8.23
N SER A 121 18.20 -3.92 8.99
CA SER A 121 17.41 -2.71 9.22
C SER A 121 17.12 -1.95 7.92
N LEU A 122 18.12 -1.82 7.05
CA LEU A 122 17.97 -1.22 5.73
C LEU A 122 17.01 -2.02 4.84
N LYS A 123 17.19 -3.34 4.78
CA LYS A 123 16.33 -4.23 3.99
C LYS A 123 14.88 -4.15 4.46
N ASN A 124 14.64 -4.16 5.77
CA ASN A 124 13.32 -3.96 6.35
C ASN A 124 12.75 -2.60 5.96
N SER A 125 13.56 -1.54 6.01
CA SER A 125 13.13 -0.19 5.60
C SER A 125 12.73 -0.12 4.12
N LEU A 126 13.49 -0.76 3.23
CA LEU A 126 13.15 -0.85 1.81
C LEU A 126 11.87 -1.65 1.58
N VAL A 127 11.75 -2.80 2.25
CA VAL A 127 10.54 -3.63 2.19
C VAL A 127 9.31 -2.83 2.62
N GLU A 128 9.39 -2.07 3.72
CA GLU A 128 8.28 -1.21 4.15
C GLU A 128 7.91 -0.17 3.10
N ILE A 129 8.91 0.48 2.48
CA ILE A 129 8.66 1.48 1.42
C ILE A 129 7.97 0.81 0.23
N ILE A 130 8.51 -0.32 -0.25
CA ILE A 130 7.96 -1.06 -1.40
C ILE A 130 6.53 -1.52 -1.11
N ILE A 131 6.28 -2.14 0.06
CA ILE A 131 4.94 -2.60 0.43
C ILE A 131 3.98 -1.41 0.50
N LYS A 132 4.38 -0.32 1.19
CA LYS A 132 3.53 0.86 1.33
C LYS A 132 3.20 1.46 -0.02
N ASN A 133 4.21 1.67 -0.87
CA ASN A 133 4.04 2.22 -2.21
C ASN A 133 3.18 1.31 -3.07
N PHE A 134 3.37 -0.02 -3.03
CA PHE A 134 2.54 -0.95 -3.78
C PHE A 134 1.08 -0.83 -3.33
N ILE A 135 0.79 -0.94 -2.03
CA ILE A 135 -0.59 -0.91 -1.51
C ILE A 135 -1.28 0.43 -1.81
N THR A 136 -0.55 1.55 -1.81
CA THR A 136 -1.11 2.89 -2.10
C THR A 136 -1.23 3.18 -3.60
N SER A 137 -0.23 2.81 -4.42
CA SER A 137 -0.16 3.11 -5.86
C SER A 137 -0.98 2.13 -6.72
N THR A 138 -0.79 0.83 -6.50
CA THR A 138 -1.77 -0.18 -6.93
C THR A 138 -2.92 -0.07 -5.96
N LYS A 139 -3.80 0.92 -6.20
CA LYS A 139 -5.10 1.00 -5.56
C LYS A 139 -5.64 -0.41 -5.58
N ILE A 140 -5.78 -1.00 -4.40
CA ILE A 140 -5.91 -2.43 -4.13
C ILE A 140 -6.88 -3.18 -5.09
N LYS A 141 -7.80 -2.45 -5.75
CA LYS A 141 -8.61 -2.82 -6.91
C LYS A 141 -8.00 -3.85 -7.88
N ASP A 142 -6.73 -3.70 -8.28
CA ASP A 142 -6.15 -4.54 -9.38
C ASP A 142 -5.48 -5.84 -8.90
N LEU A 143 -5.40 -6.09 -7.60
CA LEU A 143 -4.77 -7.29 -7.07
C LEU A 143 -5.63 -8.54 -7.31
N ASP A 144 -5.25 -9.42 -8.25
CA ASP A 144 -5.95 -10.71 -8.47
C ASP A 144 -5.55 -11.76 -7.41
N ILE A 145 -6.16 -11.62 -6.24
CA ILE A 145 -6.00 -12.53 -5.10
C ILE A 145 -6.41 -13.96 -5.47
N ASN A 146 -7.40 -14.15 -6.34
CA ASN A 146 -7.90 -15.48 -6.68
C ASN A 146 -6.89 -16.27 -7.51
N LYS A 147 -6.28 -15.62 -8.52
CA LYS A 147 -5.20 -16.21 -9.30
C LYS A 147 -4.00 -16.57 -8.43
N TYR A 148 -3.61 -15.68 -7.53
CA TYR A 148 -2.54 -15.95 -6.57
C TYR A 148 -2.87 -17.14 -5.65
N LEU A 149 -4.08 -17.21 -5.09
CA LEU A 149 -4.48 -18.35 -4.25
C LEU A 149 -4.52 -19.67 -5.02
N LYS A 150 -4.90 -19.66 -6.30
CA LYS A 150 -4.81 -20.84 -7.17
C LYS A 150 -3.37 -21.31 -7.31
N PHE A 151 -2.42 -20.39 -7.49
CA PHE A 151 -1.00 -20.71 -7.50
C PHE A 151 -0.55 -21.30 -6.15
N VAL A 152 -0.87 -20.65 -5.03
CA VAL A 152 -0.47 -21.13 -3.69
C VAL A 152 -1.02 -22.54 -3.40
N PHE A 153 -2.30 -22.77 -3.68
CA PHE A 153 -2.97 -24.05 -3.39
C PHE A 153 -2.65 -25.20 -4.34
N THR A 154 -1.90 -24.95 -5.41
CA THR A 154 -1.44 -25.99 -6.36
C THR A 154 -0.01 -26.44 -6.10
N LYS A 155 0.71 -25.81 -5.16
CA LYS A 155 2.11 -26.13 -4.88
C LYS A 155 2.24 -27.33 -3.93
N LYS A 156 3.11 -28.27 -4.31
CA LYS A 156 3.45 -29.48 -3.56
C LYS A 156 4.57 -29.21 -2.56
N SER A 157 4.68 -30.09 -1.56
CA SER A 157 5.76 -30.00 -0.57
C SER A 157 7.15 -30.21 -1.20
N ILE A 158 8.16 -29.53 -0.66
CA ILE A 158 9.56 -29.73 -1.06
C ILE A 158 10.08 -30.96 -0.34
N SER A 159 10.49 -31.99 -1.09
CA SER A 159 11.00 -33.23 -0.49
C SER A 159 12.36 -33.03 0.18
N ARG A 160 12.64 -33.85 1.21
CA ARG A 160 13.96 -33.89 1.88
C ARG A 160 15.10 -34.15 0.89
N GLU A 161 14.85 -34.98 -0.13
CA GLU A 161 15.83 -35.29 -1.17
C GLU A 161 16.16 -34.08 -2.05
N SER A 162 15.16 -33.27 -2.39
CA SER A 162 15.37 -32.02 -3.13
C SER A 162 16.31 -31.06 -2.38
N LYS A 163 16.17 -30.98 -1.05
CA LYS A 163 17.06 -30.16 -0.21
C LYS A 163 18.50 -30.70 -0.17
N LYS A 164 18.66 -32.02 -0.06
CA LYS A 164 19.99 -32.65 -0.12
C LYS A 164 20.66 -32.42 -1.48
N ASN A 165 19.90 -32.46 -2.58
CA ASN A 165 20.42 -32.16 -3.91
C ASN A 165 20.83 -30.69 -4.03
N ALA A 166 20.08 -29.76 -3.43
CA ALA A 166 20.48 -28.35 -3.38
C ALA A 166 21.78 -28.14 -2.59
N VAL A 167 21.99 -28.85 -1.47
CA VAL A 167 23.27 -28.85 -0.73
C VAL A 167 24.42 -29.28 -1.65
N LYS A 168 24.27 -30.38 -2.38
CA LYS A 168 25.30 -30.90 -3.28
C LYS A 168 25.64 -29.92 -4.40
N GLN A 169 24.64 -29.25 -4.97
CA GLN A 169 24.85 -28.24 -6.03
C GLN A 169 25.62 -27.03 -5.50
N LEU A 170 25.22 -26.47 -4.35
CA LEU A 170 25.88 -25.31 -3.76
C LEU A 170 27.35 -25.59 -3.43
N MET A 171 27.65 -26.77 -2.87
CA MET A 171 29.05 -27.17 -2.60
C MET A 171 29.88 -27.26 -3.88
N ALA A 172 29.27 -27.69 -5.00
CA ALA A 172 29.96 -27.79 -6.29
C ALA A 172 30.21 -26.41 -6.94
N GLU A 173 29.23 -25.50 -6.88
CA GLU A 173 29.33 -24.16 -7.46
C GLU A 173 30.46 -23.31 -6.85
N ILE A 174 30.75 -23.54 -5.57
CA ILE A 174 31.72 -22.74 -4.80
C ILE A 174 33.11 -23.42 -4.78
N ASN A 175 33.29 -24.52 -5.51
CA ASN A 175 34.52 -25.33 -5.54
C ASN A 175 35.03 -25.71 -4.13
N GLU A 176 34.11 -25.96 -3.19
CA GLU A 176 34.51 -26.32 -1.83
C GLU A 176 34.89 -27.80 -1.73
N GLU A 177 35.90 -28.08 -0.90
CA GLU A 177 36.32 -29.44 -0.62
C GLU A 177 35.19 -30.25 0.05
N LYS A 178 35.01 -31.51 -0.37
CA LYS A 178 33.97 -32.41 0.13
C LYS A 178 34.34 -33.02 1.48
N THR A 179 34.50 -32.18 2.49
CA THR A 179 34.76 -32.61 3.87
C THR A 179 33.43 -32.83 4.64
N ILE A 180 33.48 -33.64 5.71
CA ILE A 180 32.33 -33.87 6.60
C ILE A 180 31.91 -32.55 7.27
N SER A 181 32.88 -31.71 7.66
CA SER A 181 32.66 -30.37 8.21
C SER A 181 31.86 -29.48 7.24
N ASN A 182 32.31 -29.36 5.99
CA ASN A 182 31.63 -28.53 4.98
C ASN A 182 30.21 -29.01 4.68
N TYR A 183 30.01 -30.32 4.55
CA TYR A 183 28.68 -30.88 4.29
C TYR A 183 27.68 -30.59 5.42
N ARG A 184 28.13 -30.62 6.69
CA ARG A 184 27.28 -30.27 7.85
C ARG A 184 26.88 -28.80 7.84
N ILE A 185 27.83 -27.90 7.56
CA ILE A 185 27.56 -26.45 7.48
C ILE A 185 26.51 -26.15 6.42
N TRP A 186 26.64 -26.73 5.22
CA TRP A 186 25.67 -26.53 4.14
C TRP A 186 24.32 -27.18 4.39
N ILE A 187 24.28 -28.36 5.03
CA ILE A 187 23.01 -28.94 5.47
C ILE A 187 22.29 -27.98 6.41
N ASP A 188 22.96 -27.48 7.44
CA ASP A 188 22.34 -26.57 8.40
C ASP A 188 21.84 -25.31 7.71
N TYR A 189 22.67 -24.73 6.83
CA TYR A 189 22.31 -23.54 6.07
C TYR A 189 21.09 -23.76 5.16
N VAL A 190 21.11 -24.79 4.32
CA VAL A 190 20.03 -25.07 3.35
C VAL A 190 18.74 -25.47 4.06
N PHE A 191 18.81 -26.33 5.08
CA PHE A 191 17.61 -26.78 5.78
C PHE A 191 16.96 -25.66 6.60
N ASN A 192 17.75 -24.74 7.17
CA ASN A 192 17.24 -23.56 7.88
C ASN A 192 16.66 -22.50 6.93
N LYS A 193 17.30 -22.27 5.75
CA LYS A 193 16.76 -21.30 4.77
C LYS A 193 15.50 -21.83 4.07
N GLN A 194 15.49 -23.11 3.70
CA GLN A 194 14.41 -23.79 2.99
C GLN A 194 13.42 -24.47 3.97
N ASN A 195 12.90 -23.75 4.97
CA ASN A 195 11.84 -24.26 5.84
C ASN A 195 10.70 -24.90 5.02
N TYR A 196 10.25 -26.08 5.46
CA TYR A 196 9.32 -26.96 4.76
C TYR A 196 8.03 -26.22 4.38
N TRP A 197 7.71 -26.17 3.08
CA TRP A 197 6.34 -25.91 2.64
C TRP A 197 5.60 -27.25 2.71
N LYS A 198 4.59 -27.36 3.59
CA LYS A 198 3.71 -28.53 3.67
C LYS A 198 2.71 -28.47 2.53
N GLU A 199 2.42 -29.60 1.91
CA GLU A 199 1.33 -29.70 0.95
C GLU A 199 0.01 -29.41 1.66
N LEU A 200 -0.77 -28.47 1.12
CA LEU A 200 -2.01 -28.01 1.74
C LEU A 200 -3.15 -29.00 1.47
N LYS A 201 -3.63 -29.62 2.53
CA LYS A 201 -4.81 -30.50 2.51
C LYS A 201 -6.09 -29.69 2.35
N GLN A 202 -7.19 -30.37 2.09
CA GLN A 202 -8.50 -29.73 2.00
C GLN A 202 -8.91 -29.03 3.31
N GLU A 203 -8.55 -29.61 4.45
CA GLU A 203 -8.73 -29.02 5.78
C GLU A 203 -8.01 -27.67 5.90
N ASP A 204 -6.74 -27.60 5.50
CA ASP A 204 -5.94 -26.36 5.54
C ASP A 204 -6.61 -25.25 4.69
N LYS A 205 -7.17 -25.63 3.52
CA LYS A 205 -7.90 -24.70 2.64
C LYS A 205 -9.20 -24.20 3.27
N ASN A 206 -9.90 -25.04 4.03
CA ASN A 206 -11.12 -24.65 4.73
C ASN A 206 -10.80 -23.68 5.88
N SER A 207 -9.82 -24.03 6.73
CA SER A 207 -9.36 -23.15 7.81
C SER A 207 -8.85 -21.80 7.30
N PHE A 208 -8.15 -21.80 6.15
CA PHE A 208 -7.75 -20.56 5.48
C PHE A 208 -8.93 -19.66 5.14
N LYS A 209 -10.00 -20.22 4.54
CA LYS A 209 -11.20 -19.45 4.16
C LYS A 209 -11.90 -18.85 5.38
N GLU A 210 -12.00 -19.63 6.46
CA GLU A 210 -12.59 -19.17 7.73
C GLU A 210 -11.78 -18.01 8.33
N LEU A 211 -10.46 -18.13 8.40
CA LEU A 211 -9.59 -17.08 8.92
C LEU A 211 -9.63 -15.80 8.09
N ARG A 212 -9.64 -15.93 6.75
CA ARG A 212 -9.81 -14.78 5.84
C ARG A 212 -11.12 -14.05 6.14
N LYS A 213 -12.24 -14.80 6.27
CA LYS A 213 -13.56 -14.23 6.59
C LYS A 213 -13.58 -13.58 7.97
N LYS A 214 -13.00 -14.25 8.98
CA LYS A 214 -12.90 -13.72 10.34
C LYS A 214 -12.13 -12.40 10.37
N SER A 215 -10.96 -12.35 9.76
CA SER A 215 -10.14 -11.15 9.69
C SER A 215 -10.86 -9.99 8.99
N PHE A 216 -11.60 -10.25 7.92
CA PHE A 216 -12.43 -9.24 7.25
C PHE A 216 -13.52 -8.70 8.18
N ASN A 217 -14.24 -9.58 8.89
CA ASN A 217 -15.32 -9.18 9.80
C ASN A 217 -14.79 -8.37 10.99
N GLU A 218 -13.66 -8.78 11.56
CA GLU A 218 -12.99 -8.02 12.62
C GLU A 218 -12.68 -6.58 12.19
N MET A 219 -12.18 -6.37 10.96
CA MET A 219 -11.94 -5.01 10.45
C MET A 219 -13.23 -4.21 10.29
N ASN A 220 -14.31 -4.86 9.85
CA ASN A 220 -15.60 -4.23 9.68
C ASN A 220 -16.21 -3.78 11.02
N ASP A 221 -16.04 -4.56 12.08
CA ASP A 221 -16.53 -4.20 13.41
C ASP A 221 -15.67 -3.10 14.04
N LEU A 222 -14.34 -3.17 13.91
CA LEU A 222 -13.44 -2.09 14.33
C LEU A 222 -13.77 -0.77 13.62
N TYR A 223 -14.03 -0.82 12.31
CA TYR A 223 -14.36 0.36 11.51
C TYR A 223 -15.68 1.01 11.94
N LYS A 224 -16.72 0.22 12.25
CA LYS A 224 -17.99 0.75 12.79
C LYS A 224 -17.76 1.51 14.09
N ASN A 225 -17.03 0.90 15.02
CA ASN A 225 -16.71 1.54 16.31
C ASN A 225 -15.87 2.81 16.11
N PHE A 226 -14.92 2.78 15.16
CA PHE A 226 -14.07 3.92 14.84
C PHE A 226 -14.85 5.11 14.26
N ILE A 227 -15.92 4.87 13.48
CA ILE A 227 -16.79 5.93 12.96
C ILE A 227 -17.69 6.51 14.06
N ILE A 228 -18.35 5.67 14.85
CA ILE A 228 -19.38 6.10 15.82
C ILE A 228 -18.82 7.12 16.83
N CYS A 229 -17.55 6.98 17.21
CA CYS A 229 -16.93 7.79 18.25
C CYS A 229 -16.17 9.03 17.73
N SER A 230 -16.20 9.34 16.43
CA SER A 230 -15.33 10.36 15.85
C SER A 230 -16.09 11.61 15.37
N PRO A 231 -15.65 12.83 15.76
CA PRO A 231 -16.22 14.08 15.27
C PRO A 231 -15.74 14.48 13.87
N LYS A 232 -14.83 13.70 13.25
CA LYS A 232 -14.23 14.01 11.94
C LYS A 232 -15.18 13.69 10.79
N THR A 233 -14.86 14.18 9.59
CA THR A 233 -15.63 13.81 8.39
C THR A 233 -15.46 12.32 8.08
N THR A 234 -16.47 11.69 7.47
CA THR A 234 -16.37 10.29 7.06
C THR A 234 -15.18 10.05 6.12
N VAL A 235 -14.81 11.01 5.29
CA VAL A 235 -13.67 10.86 4.35
C VAL A 235 -12.36 10.77 5.12
N ASP A 236 -12.15 11.67 6.08
CA ASP A 236 -10.92 11.71 6.87
C ASP A 236 -10.78 10.46 7.74
N ILE A 237 -11.87 10.05 8.41
CA ILE A 237 -11.92 8.83 9.23
C ILE A 237 -11.55 7.60 8.40
N VAL A 238 -12.08 7.49 7.19
CA VAL A 238 -11.81 6.34 6.33
C VAL A 238 -10.34 6.32 5.90
N ASN A 239 -9.78 7.47 5.54
CA ASN A 239 -8.37 7.54 5.14
C ASN A 239 -7.45 7.21 6.33
N GLU A 240 -7.74 7.73 7.53
CA GLU A 240 -6.97 7.40 8.74
C GLU A 240 -7.04 5.90 9.08
N PHE A 241 -8.22 5.29 8.96
CA PHE A 241 -8.39 3.87 9.22
C PHE A 241 -7.68 3.00 8.17
N GLU A 242 -7.74 3.40 6.90
CA GLU A 242 -7.01 2.77 5.80
C GLU A 242 -5.49 2.83 6.05
N GLU A 243 -4.96 4.00 6.40
CA GLU A 243 -3.54 4.18 6.77
C GLU A 243 -3.13 3.30 7.95
N ALA A 244 -3.97 3.20 8.99
CA ALA A 244 -3.70 2.36 10.15
C ALA A 244 -3.65 0.86 9.81
N ILE A 245 -4.50 0.39 8.88
CA ILE A 245 -4.43 -1.00 8.40
C ILE A 245 -3.14 -1.21 7.59
N ILE A 246 -2.81 -0.28 6.69
CA ILE A 246 -1.59 -0.35 5.87
C ILE A 246 -0.36 -0.38 6.76
N ASP A 247 -0.27 0.49 7.77
CA ASP A 247 0.84 0.53 8.72
C ASP A 247 1.03 -0.81 9.46
N ARG A 248 -0.08 -1.49 9.79
CA ARG A 248 -0.02 -2.84 10.37
C ARG A 248 0.43 -3.90 9.37
N LEU A 249 0.08 -3.78 8.08
CA LEU A 249 0.45 -4.75 7.04
C LEU A 249 1.93 -4.64 6.64
N ILE A 250 2.54 -3.46 6.79
CA ILE A 250 3.96 -3.24 6.46
C ILE A 250 4.91 -3.61 7.61
N LYS A 251 4.39 -3.80 8.83
CA LYS A 251 5.17 -4.15 10.04
C LYS A 251 5.01 -5.61 10.41
N GLU A 252 5.95 -6.11 11.22
CA GLU A 252 5.82 -7.43 11.85
C GLU A 252 4.54 -7.48 12.72
N PRO A 253 3.81 -8.62 12.75
CA PRO A 253 4.17 -9.93 12.20
C PRO A 253 3.77 -10.18 10.74
N PHE A 254 3.23 -9.17 10.03
CA PHE A 254 2.62 -9.32 8.70
C PHE A 254 3.55 -8.95 7.54
N GLN A 255 4.52 -8.08 7.78
CA GLN A 255 5.46 -7.53 6.78
C GLN A 255 5.92 -8.58 5.75
N LYS A 256 6.50 -9.68 6.24
CA LYS A 256 7.02 -10.74 5.39
C LYS A 256 5.95 -11.38 4.51
N THR A 257 4.82 -11.76 5.10
CA THR A 257 3.71 -12.37 4.35
C THR A 257 3.10 -11.40 3.33
N THR A 258 3.01 -10.12 3.67
CA THR A 258 2.56 -9.07 2.75
C THR A 258 3.51 -8.93 1.56
N LEU A 259 4.83 -8.92 1.81
CA LEU A 259 5.83 -8.88 0.74
C LEU A 259 5.77 -10.11 -0.17
N GLU A 260 5.66 -11.31 0.42
CA GLU A 260 5.53 -12.57 -0.31
C GLU A 260 4.31 -12.52 -1.24
N LEU A 261 3.16 -12.03 -0.74
CA LEU A 261 1.95 -11.82 -1.54
C LEU A 261 2.18 -10.86 -2.72
N ILE A 262 2.78 -9.69 -2.46
CA ILE A 262 3.01 -8.65 -3.48
C ILE A 262 3.92 -9.17 -4.61
N ASN A 263 4.95 -9.93 -4.25
CA ASN A 263 5.89 -10.49 -5.20
C ASN A 263 5.40 -11.79 -5.86
N GLY A 264 4.19 -12.26 -5.56
CA GLY A 264 3.68 -13.54 -6.08
C GLY A 264 4.45 -14.76 -5.59
N GLN A 265 5.15 -14.64 -4.46
CA GLN A 265 5.96 -15.70 -3.87
C GLN A 265 5.11 -16.64 -3.00
N LEU A 266 5.63 -17.83 -2.73
CA LEU A 266 4.96 -18.80 -1.85
C LEU A 266 5.08 -18.36 -0.38
N PRO A 267 3.96 -18.08 0.29
CA PRO A 267 4.02 -17.55 1.64
C PRO A 267 4.28 -18.67 2.64
N LYS A 268 5.23 -18.51 3.56
CA LYS A 268 5.56 -19.57 4.53
C LYS A 268 4.43 -19.82 5.53
N GLU A 269 3.69 -18.77 5.89
CA GLU A 269 2.67 -18.80 6.94
C GLU A 269 1.28 -18.60 6.34
N ILE A 270 0.64 -19.69 5.92
CA ILE A 270 -0.63 -19.68 5.20
C ILE A 270 -1.77 -19.01 5.99
N PHE A 271 -1.76 -19.13 7.32
CA PHE A 271 -2.76 -18.49 8.18
C PHE A 271 -2.55 -16.98 8.34
N LYS A 272 -1.28 -16.52 8.40
CA LYS A 272 -0.99 -15.09 8.30
C LYS A 272 -1.42 -14.53 6.95
N LEU A 273 -1.25 -15.30 5.88
CA LEU A 273 -1.70 -14.90 4.55
C LEU A 273 -3.22 -14.71 4.52
N ALA A 274 -3.98 -15.59 5.16
CA ALA A 274 -5.44 -15.46 5.27
C ALA A 274 -5.83 -14.13 5.92
N ILE A 275 -5.15 -13.75 7.01
CA ILE A 275 -5.37 -12.50 7.73
C ILE A 275 -4.99 -11.28 6.87
N VAL A 276 -3.82 -11.31 6.23
CA VAL A 276 -3.38 -10.25 5.31
C VAL A 276 -4.41 -10.03 4.21
N ILE A 277 -4.86 -11.10 3.56
CA ILE A 277 -5.86 -11.03 2.49
C ILE A 277 -7.21 -10.53 3.03
N GLY A 278 -7.66 -10.97 4.21
CA GLY A 278 -8.91 -10.49 4.80
C GLY A 278 -8.90 -8.98 5.06
N LYS A 279 -7.77 -8.43 5.53
CA LYS A 279 -7.59 -6.97 5.68
C LYS A 279 -7.58 -6.24 4.33
N ILE A 280 -6.92 -6.81 3.33
CA ILE A 280 -6.87 -6.26 1.98
C ILE A 280 -8.27 -6.24 1.33
N ASP A 281 -9.05 -7.32 1.47
CA ASP A 281 -10.44 -7.40 0.99
C ASP A 281 -11.31 -6.32 1.62
N PHE A 282 -11.10 -6.03 2.91
CA PHE A 282 -11.81 -4.96 3.61
C PHE A 282 -11.51 -3.59 2.99
N ILE A 283 -10.23 -3.27 2.76
CA ILE A 283 -9.85 -2.00 2.13
C ILE A 283 -10.44 -1.91 0.70
N LYS A 284 -10.42 -3.01 -0.08
CA LYS A 284 -11.07 -3.06 -1.41
C LYS A 284 -12.53 -2.66 -1.34
N LYS A 285 -13.28 -3.25 -0.40
CA LYS A 285 -14.72 -2.99 -0.25
C LYS A 285 -15.00 -1.53 0.09
N ILE A 286 -14.24 -0.93 1.01
CA ILE A 286 -14.35 0.49 1.35
C ILE A 286 -14.10 1.35 0.10
N ASN A 287 -13.04 1.07 -0.64
CA ASN A 287 -12.67 1.86 -1.81
C ASN A 287 -13.67 1.70 -2.98
N GLN A 288 -14.32 0.55 -3.12
CA GLN A 288 -15.46 0.37 -4.02
C GLN A 288 -16.64 1.25 -3.61
N GLN A 289 -16.98 1.29 -2.31
CA GLN A 289 -18.06 2.16 -1.81
C GLN A 289 -17.75 3.65 -2.01
N LYS A 290 -16.49 4.09 -1.82
CA LYS A 290 -16.04 5.46 -2.16
C LYS A 290 -16.25 5.76 -3.65
N ALA A 291 -15.88 4.84 -4.53
CA ALA A 291 -16.03 4.99 -5.98
C ALA A 291 -17.50 5.08 -6.41
N VAL A 292 -18.37 4.27 -5.82
CA VAL A 292 -19.82 4.32 -6.10
C VAL A 292 -20.42 5.64 -5.59
N LYS A 293 -20.09 6.09 -4.38
CA LYS A 293 -20.58 7.38 -3.85
C LYS A 293 -20.08 8.58 -4.65
N SER A 294 -18.81 8.59 -5.05
CA SER A 294 -18.26 9.66 -5.90
C SER A 294 -18.84 9.65 -7.31
N HIS A 295 -19.10 8.47 -7.89
CA HIS A 295 -19.78 8.36 -9.18
C HIS A 295 -21.24 8.84 -9.10
N ILE A 296 -21.98 8.46 -8.06
CA ILE A 296 -23.35 8.96 -7.80
C ILE A 296 -23.35 10.48 -7.57
N ASN A 297 -22.37 11.02 -6.84
CA ASN A 297 -22.23 12.46 -6.64
C ASN A 297 -21.85 13.19 -7.94
N ASN A 298 -21.02 12.59 -8.79
CA ASN A 298 -20.69 13.13 -10.11
C ASN A 298 -21.89 13.09 -11.07
N ILE A 299 -22.70 12.03 -11.04
CA ILE A 299 -23.96 11.96 -11.80
C ILE A 299 -24.92 13.05 -11.32
N LYS A 300 -25.10 13.20 -9.99
CA LYS A 300 -25.87 14.30 -9.39
C LYS A 300 -25.29 15.69 -9.69
N SER A 301 -24.00 15.80 -9.99
CA SER A 301 -23.36 17.07 -10.38
C SER A 301 -23.58 17.41 -11.86
N LYS A 302 -23.88 16.44 -12.72
CA LYS A 302 -24.19 16.66 -14.14
C LYS A 302 -25.66 16.92 -14.39
N GLU A 303 -26.55 16.37 -13.57
CA GLU A 303 -27.99 16.60 -13.67
C GLU A 303 -28.44 17.77 -12.80
N LEU A 304 -29.37 18.57 -13.32
CA LEU A 304 -29.96 19.68 -12.58
C LEU A 304 -30.84 19.14 -11.45
N THR A 305 -30.73 19.72 -10.26
CA THR A 305 -31.66 19.49 -9.15
C THR A 305 -33.04 20.10 -9.45
N ILE A 306 -34.09 19.68 -8.75
CA ILE A 306 -35.44 20.26 -8.93
C ILE A 306 -35.45 21.79 -8.77
N ASN A 307 -34.64 22.35 -7.86
CA ASN A 307 -34.54 23.80 -7.70
C ASN A 307 -33.87 24.47 -8.91
N GLU A 308 -32.87 23.82 -9.50
CA GLU A 308 -32.16 24.31 -10.68
C GLU A 308 -33.03 24.21 -11.93
N ILE A 309 -33.76 23.09 -12.11
CA ILE A 309 -34.75 22.94 -13.19
C ILE A 309 -35.84 24.01 -13.05
N ALA A 310 -36.39 24.20 -11.86
CA ALA A 310 -37.41 25.22 -11.61
C ALA A 310 -36.91 26.64 -11.96
N LEU A 311 -35.71 26.99 -11.51
CA LEU A 311 -35.12 28.30 -11.80
C LEU A 311 -34.80 28.46 -13.29
N LYS A 312 -34.27 27.41 -13.95
CA LYS A 312 -34.02 27.39 -15.40
C LYS A 312 -35.30 27.69 -16.18
N CYS A 313 -36.41 27.01 -15.87
CA CYS A 313 -37.69 27.24 -16.55
C CYS A 313 -38.18 28.69 -16.39
N VAL A 314 -38.02 29.29 -15.21
CA VAL A 314 -38.37 30.70 -14.98
C VAL A 314 -37.51 31.63 -15.83
N LEU A 315 -36.19 31.42 -15.85
CA LEU A 315 -35.25 32.27 -16.60
C LEU A 315 -35.39 32.11 -18.13
N GLU A 316 -35.79 30.92 -18.60
CA GLU A 316 -36.12 30.68 -20.02
C GLU A 316 -37.48 31.28 -20.42
N GLY A 317 -38.37 31.52 -19.44
CA GLY A 317 -39.74 31.97 -19.66
C GLY A 317 -40.71 30.83 -19.99
N ILE A 318 -40.37 29.60 -19.63
CA ILE A 318 -41.21 28.41 -19.82
C ILE A 318 -42.32 28.42 -18.76
N LYS A 319 -43.57 28.53 -19.19
CA LYS A 319 -44.74 28.42 -18.31
C LYS A 319 -44.97 26.96 -17.92
N LEU A 320 -44.62 26.61 -16.69
CA LEU A 320 -44.90 25.29 -16.10
C LEU A 320 -46.29 25.24 -15.47
N ASP A 321 -47.07 24.25 -15.85
CA ASP A 321 -48.22 23.73 -15.11
C ASP A 321 -47.90 22.31 -14.59
N ARG A 322 -48.80 21.67 -13.84
CA ARG A 322 -48.55 20.32 -13.30
C ARG A 322 -48.34 19.25 -14.39
N LYS A 323 -48.96 19.40 -15.57
CA LYS A 323 -48.80 18.46 -16.68
C LYS A 323 -47.44 18.66 -17.36
N LYS A 324 -47.09 19.91 -17.68
CA LYS A 324 -45.79 20.27 -18.24
C LYS A 324 -44.63 19.99 -17.27
N ALA A 325 -44.83 20.13 -15.97
CA ALA A 325 -43.84 19.73 -14.97
C ALA A 325 -43.58 18.22 -15.01
N LYS A 326 -44.56 17.39 -15.38
CA LYS A 326 -44.35 15.96 -15.58
C LYS A 326 -43.60 15.68 -16.88
N GLU A 327 -43.86 16.45 -17.94
CA GLU A 327 -43.15 16.37 -19.22
C GLU A 327 -41.68 16.79 -19.08
N GLU A 328 -41.41 17.90 -18.38
CA GLU A 328 -40.06 18.43 -18.16
C GLU A 328 -39.18 17.49 -17.32
N LEU A 329 -39.80 16.64 -16.49
CA LEU A 329 -39.11 15.65 -15.68
C LEU A 329 -38.93 14.30 -16.38
N LYS A 330 -39.53 14.08 -17.56
CA LYS A 330 -39.59 12.78 -18.23
C LYS A 330 -38.21 12.18 -18.52
N ASP A 331 -37.25 13.04 -18.84
CA ASP A 331 -35.86 12.67 -19.18
C ASP A 331 -34.88 13.01 -18.03
N THR A 332 -35.39 13.17 -16.80
CA THR A 332 -34.59 13.45 -15.60
C THR A 332 -34.74 12.34 -14.57
N ILE A 333 -33.82 12.25 -13.61
CA ILE A 333 -33.93 11.31 -12.48
C ILE A 333 -35.03 11.67 -11.47
N HIS A 334 -35.68 12.82 -11.61
CA HIS A 334 -36.67 13.30 -10.65
C HIS A 334 -38.08 12.88 -11.09
N ASN A 335 -38.91 12.47 -10.13
CA ASN A 335 -40.25 11.96 -10.39
C ASN A 335 -41.37 12.80 -9.75
N SER A 336 -41.02 13.90 -9.07
CA SER A 336 -41.97 14.70 -8.30
C SER A 336 -42.35 15.98 -9.06
N SER A 337 -43.33 15.88 -9.97
CA SER A 337 -43.87 17.00 -10.73
C SER A 337 -44.46 18.09 -9.84
N ASP A 338 -45.12 17.71 -8.73
CA ASP A 338 -45.68 18.67 -7.78
C ASP A 338 -44.59 19.48 -7.07
N LYS A 339 -43.48 18.85 -6.70
CA LYS A 339 -42.34 19.53 -6.09
C LYS A 339 -41.68 20.50 -7.07
N LEU A 340 -41.55 20.11 -8.35
CA LEU A 340 -41.07 21.00 -9.40
C LEU A 340 -42.00 22.20 -9.58
N TYR A 341 -43.31 21.97 -9.70
CA TYR A 341 -44.29 23.03 -9.83
C TYR A 341 -44.26 24.01 -8.66
N ASN A 342 -44.22 23.50 -7.41
CA ASN A 342 -44.14 24.35 -6.22
C ASN A 342 -42.86 25.20 -6.19
N LYS A 343 -41.72 24.63 -6.61
CA LYS A 343 -40.46 25.38 -6.72
C LYS A 343 -40.48 26.39 -7.87
N TYR A 344 -41.12 26.06 -8.98
CA TYR A 344 -41.34 26.99 -10.08
C TYR A 344 -42.18 28.20 -9.65
N ILE A 345 -43.28 27.97 -8.92
CA ILE A 345 -44.10 29.06 -8.37
C ILE A 345 -43.28 29.95 -7.44
N TYR A 346 -42.50 29.33 -6.54
CA TYR A 346 -41.59 30.05 -5.65
C TYR A 346 -40.62 30.96 -6.44
N TRP A 347 -39.89 30.40 -7.42
CA TRP A 347 -38.93 31.16 -8.20
C TRP A 347 -39.54 32.15 -9.21
N SER A 348 -40.81 31.97 -9.57
CA SER A 348 -41.54 32.89 -10.45
C SER A 348 -41.72 34.25 -9.79
N VAL A 349 -41.80 34.29 -8.45
CA VAL A 349 -41.89 35.53 -7.67
C VAL A 349 -40.54 36.23 -7.68
N LYS A 350 -40.48 37.43 -8.27
CA LYS A 350 -39.24 38.21 -8.39
C LYS A 350 -38.59 38.48 -7.02
N ALA A 351 -39.39 38.84 -6.00
CA ALA A 351 -38.88 39.07 -4.64
C ALA A 351 -38.19 37.81 -4.06
N GLU A 352 -38.73 36.62 -4.30
CA GLU A 352 -38.11 35.37 -3.87
C GLU A 352 -36.86 35.04 -4.69
N ARG A 353 -36.82 35.42 -5.97
CA ARG A 353 -35.67 35.19 -6.86
C ARG A 353 -34.47 36.07 -6.56
N ILE A 354 -34.69 37.38 -6.44
CA ILE A 354 -33.61 38.37 -6.30
C ILE A 354 -33.54 39.03 -4.92
N GLY A 355 -34.47 38.76 -4.01
CA GLY A 355 -34.43 39.33 -2.66
C GLY A 355 -33.36 38.71 -1.77
N ASP A 356 -32.91 39.48 -0.77
CA ASP A 356 -31.99 39.05 0.27
C ASP A 356 -32.63 37.96 1.15
N PRO A 357 -32.05 36.75 1.24
CA PRO A 357 -32.60 35.66 2.03
C PRO A 357 -32.35 35.78 3.54
N GLY A 358 -31.73 36.86 4.01
CA GLY A 358 -31.58 37.19 5.42
C GLY A 358 -30.47 36.43 6.15
N SER A 359 -29.69 35.59 5.45
CA SER A 359 -28.44 35.06 6.00
C SER A 359 -27.38 34.84 4.93
N HIS A 360 -26.12 35.12 5.29
CA HIS A 360 -24.96 34.94 4.42
C HIS A 360 -24.87 33.51 3.82
N ALA A 361 -25.19 32.48 4.61
CA ALA A 361 -25.20 31.09 4.14
C ALA A 361 -26.31 30.83 3.09
N LYS A 362 -27.51 31.37 3.29
CA LYS A 362 -28.60 31.24 2.32
C LYS A 362 -28.29 32.03 1.05
N LEU A 363 -27.69 33.21 1.16
CA LEU A 363 -27.28 34.03 0.04
C LEU A 363 -26.24 33.32 -0.84
N ARG A 364 -25.18 32.76 -0.25
CA ARG A 364 -24.18 31.97 -0.99
C ARG A 364 -24.77 30.75 -1.70
N ASN A 365 -25.72 30.06 -1.05
CA ASN A 365 -26.39 28.91 -1.68
C ASN A 365 -27.26 29.33 -2.88
N LYS A 366 -27.89 30.50 -2.79
CA LYS A 366 -28.70 31.10 -3.85
C LYS A 366 -27.84 31.54 -5.04
N ILE A 367 -26.70 32.18 -4.77
CA ILE A 367 -25.70 32.56 -5.78
C ILE A 367 -25.19 31.31 -6.53
N LYS A 368 -24.78 30.27 -5.80
CA LYS A 368 -24.34 28.99 -6.40
C LYS A 368 -25.39 28.34 -7.29
N LEU A 369 -26.66 28.44 -6.91
CA LEU A 369 -27.79 27.95 -7.71
C LEU A 369 -27.86 28.67 -9.06
N TYR A 370 -27.73 30.00 -9.05
CA TYR A 370 -27.72 30.84 -10.26
C TYR A 370 -26.51 30.56 -11.15
N GLU A 371 -25.29 30.57 -10.58
CA GLU A 371 -24.05 30.27 -11.31
C GLU A 371 -24.15 28.93 -12.04
N ARG A 372 -24.75 27.92 -11.39
CA ARG A 372 -24.95 26.61 -11.99
C ARG A 372 -26.01 26.64 -13.09
N VAL A 373 -27.17 27.27 -12.87
CA VAL A 373 -28.26 27.32 -13.86
C VAL A 373 -27.85 28.09 -15.13
N ILE A 374 -27.09 29.19 -15.01
CA ILE A 374 -26.63 30.01 -16.14
C ILE A 374 -25.86 29.18 -17.18
N GLN A 375 -25.09 28.18 -16.73
CA GLN A 375 -24.34 27.29 -17.63
C GLN A 375 -25.24 26.47 -18.56
N PHE A 376 -26.50 26.26 -18.20
CA PHE A 376 -27.48 25.47 -18.95
C PHE A 376 -28.53 26.32 -19.67
N LEU A 377 -28.42 27.65 -19.60
CA LEU A 377 -29.34 28.54 -20.32
C LEU A 377 -28.89 28.76 -21.77
N PRO A 378 -29.85 28.93 -22.70
CA PRO A 378 -29.57 29.43 -24.03
C PRO A 378 -28.85 30.79 -23.98
N GLU A 379 -27.93 31.05 -24.91
CA GLU A 379 -27.07 32.24 -24.89
C GLU A 379 -27.87 33.56 -24.76
N HIS A 380 -28.99 33.65 -25.47
CA HIS A 380 -29.89 34.81 -25.46
C HIS A 380 -30.64 35.04 -24.13
N LYS A 381 -30.56 34.10 -23.17
CA LYS A 381 -31.16 34.20 -21.83
C LYS A 381 -30.12 34.41 -20.73
N LYS A 382 -28.83 34.22 -21.02
CA LYS A 382 -27.76 34.35 -20.01
C LYS A 382 -27.62 35.77 -19.48
N SER A 383 -27.63 36.78 -20.35
CA SER A 383 -27.50 38.19 -19.95
C SER A 383 -28.56 38.62 -18.93
N TYR A 384 -29.80 38.14 -19.09
CA TYR A 384 -30.88 38.37 -18.13
C TYR A 384 -30.59 37.71 -16.78
N ALA A 385 -30.19 36.44 -16.79
CA ALA A 385 -29.88 35.70 -15.57
C ALA A 385 -28.64 36.23 -14.83
N GLU A 386 -27.63 36.69 -15.57
CA GLU A 386 -26.43 37.34 -15.04
C GLU A 386 -26.77 38.66 -14.33
N SER A 387 -27.68 39.46 -14.88
CA SER A 387 -28.13 40.69 -14.21
C SER A 387 -28.80 40.44 -12.85
N GLU A 388 -29.57 39.35 -12.73
CA GLU A 388 -30.16 38.91 -11.47
C GLU A 388 -29.09 38.36 -10.50
N LEU A 389 -28.09 37.65 -11.02
CA LEU A 389 -26.95 37.17 -10.23
C LEU A 389 -26.14 38.35 -9.64
N THR A 390 -25.83 39.37 -10.44
CA THR A 390 -25.14 40.59 -9.96
C THR A 390 -25.93 41.28 -8.84
N THR A 391 -27.27 41.28 -8.95
CA THR A 391 -28.13 41.82 -7.88
C THR A 391 -27.96 41.03 -6.59
N LEU A 392 -27.89 39.69 -6.66
CA LEU A 392 -27.66 38.84 -5.49
C LEU A 392 -26.26 39.04 -4.89
N GLU A 393 -25.23 39.14 -5.74
CA GLU A 393 -23.85 39.39 -5.32
C GLU A 393 -23.70 40.74 -4.61
N SER A 394 -24.48 41.75 -5.00
CA SER A 394 -24.48 43.05 -4.32
C SER A 394 -24.86 42.98 -2.83
N TYR A 395 -25.60 41.95 -2.41
CA TYR A 395 -25.93 41.74 -1.00
C TYR A 395 -24.78 41.13 -0.20
N LEU A 396 -23.74 40.59 -0.84
CA LEU A 396 -22.58 40.04 -0.11
C LEU A 396 -21.86 41.11 0.69
N SER A 397 -21.91 42.39 0.29
CA SER A 397 -21.30 43.48 1.06
C SER A 397 -22.06 43.84 2.34
N LYS A 398 -23.26 43.29 2.56
CA LYS A 398 -24.07 43.52 3.76
C LYS A 398 -23.78 42.52 4.90
N TYR A 399 -22.97 41.51 4.63
CA TYR A 399 -22.57 40.44 5.55
C TYR A 399 -21.06 40.45 5.72
#